data_AF-A0A952EAB2-F1
#
_entry.id   AF-A0A952EAB2-F1
#
_cell.length_a   1.000
_cell.length_b   1.000
_cell.length_c   1.000
_cell.angle_alpha   90.00
_cell.angle_beta   90.00
_cell.angle_gamma   90.00
#
_symmetry.space_group_name_H-M   'P 1'
#
loop_
_entity.id
_entity.type
_entity.pdbx_description
1 polymer ?
#
loop_
_entity_poly.entity_id
_entity_poly.type
_entity_poly.pdbx_seq_one_letter_code
_entity_poly.pdbx_strand_id
1 'polypeptide(L)' 'MDEPSLGLAPKLVDDIYETLHTLKERGLTVLLVEQNTNYALELAGRGYVMENGRIVLEGEASELASSEHIKKYYLGL' A
#
# COMPACT_ATOMS: atom_id res chain seq x y z
N MET A 1 6.87 1.86 8.29
CA MET A 1 6.05 0.93 9.07
C MET A 1 6.06 -0.38 8.32
N ASP A 2 6.40 -1.47 9.00
CA ASP A 2 6.60 -2.78 8.41
C ASP A 2 5.44 -3.70 8.79
N GLU A 3 4.64 -4.09 7.81
CA GLU A 3 3.47 -4.98 7.93
C GLU A 3 2.51 -4.66 9.10
N PRO A 4 2.04 -3.40 9.27
CA PRO A 4 1.27 -3.00 10.43
C PRO A 4 -0.11 -3.68 10.54
N SER A 5 -0.67 -4.20 9.45
CA SER A 5 -1.99 -4.84 9.44
C SER A 5 -1.96 -6.36 9.65
N LEU A 6 -0.79 -7.00 9.65
CA LEU A 6 -0.68 -8.46 9.65
C LEU A 6 -1.25 -9.08 10.93
N GLY A 7 -2.16 -10.04 10.77
CA GLY A 7 -2.72 -10.84 11.86
C GLY A 7 -3.73 -10.09 12.75
N LEU A 8 -4.10 -8.87 12.38
CA LEU A 8 -5.07 -8.06 13.12
C LEU A 8 -6.50 -8.35 12.69
N ALA A 9 -7.45 -8.08 13.59
CA ALA A 9 -8.86 -8.13 13.26
C ALA A 9 -9.21 -7.05 12.22
N PRO A 10 -10.17 -7.28 11.30
CA PRO A 10 -10.48 -6.36 10.20
C PRO A 10 -10.70 -4.91 10.65
N LYS A 11 -11.44 -4.71 11.74
CA LYS A 11 -11.69 -3.37 12.29
C LYS A 11 -10.40 -2.63 12.70
N LEU A 12 -9.44 -3.35 13.28
CA LEU A 12 -8.20 -2.73 13.75
C LEU A 12 -7.31 -2.33 12.57
N VAL A 13 -7.42 -3.05 11.45
CA VAL A 13 -6.79 -2.69 10.18
C VAL A 13 -7.36 -1.38 9.65
N ASP A 14 -8.69 -1.23 9.65
CA ASP A 14 -9.36 0.02 9.26
C ASP A 14 -8.92 1.21 10.15
N ASP A 15 -8.89 1.02 11.47
CA ASP A 15 -8.47 2.05 12.43
C ASP A 15 -7.00 2.51 12.19
N ILE A 16 -6.11 1.57 11.85
CA ILE A 16 -4.72 1.88 11.50
C ILE A 16 -4.69 2.74 10.23
N TYR A 17 -5.44 2.38 9.19
CA TYR A 17 -5.44 3.13 7.94
C TYR A 17 -6.02 4.54 8.07
N GLU A 18 -7.10 4.73 8.82
CA GLU A 18 -7.62 6.08 9.14
C GLU A 18 -6.56 6.93 9.84
N THR A 19 -5.83 6.32 10.79
CA THR A 19 -4.75 7.00 11.50
C THR A 19 -3.63 7.42 10.54
N LEU A 20 -3.19 6.52 9.66
CA LEU A 20 -2.15 6.81 8.68
C LEU A 20 -2.58 7.90 7.69
N HIS A 21 -3.84 7.88 7.25
CA HIS A 21 -4.41 8.90 6.39
C HIS A 21 -4.37 10.28 7.08
N THR A 22 -4.83 10.34 8.32
CA THR A 22 -4.80 11.57 9.13
C THR A 22 -3.37 12.10 9.31
N LEU A 23 -2.39 11.22 9.52
CA LEU A 23 -0.99 11.62 9.65
C LEU A 23 -0.43 12.19 8.34
N LYS A 24 -0.76 11.57 7.20
CA LYS A 24 -0.41 12.08 5.87
C LYS A 24 -1.01 13.48 5.64
N GLU A 25 -2.28 13.70 5.97
CA GLU A 25 -2.94 15.01 5.86
C GLU A 25 -2.28 16.09 6.73
N ARG A 26 -1.71 15.70 7.88
CA ARG A 26 -0.93 16.59 8.76
C ARG A 26 0.48 16.88 8.24
N GLY A 27 0.84 16.39 7.05
CA GLY A 27 2.14 16.62 6.42
C GLY A 27 3.24 15.66 6.87
N LEU A 28 2.90 14.60 7.62
CA LEU A 28 3.90 13.60 7.98
C LEU A 28 4.22 12.72 6.77
N THR A 29 5.51 12.59 6.45
CA THR A 29 5.96 11.63 5.44
C THR A 29 5.98 10.23 6.06
N VAL A 30 5.28 9.30 5.41
CA VAL A 30 5.17 7.90 5.85
C VAL A 30 5.76 7.00 4.77
N LEU A 31 6.67 6.11 5.17
CA LEU A 31 7.07 4.96 4.37
C LEU A 31 6.35 3.72 4.92
N LEU A 32 5.51 3.09 4.10
CA LEU A 32 4.72 1.92 4.45
C LEU A 32 5.20 0.72 3.62
N VAL A 33 5.42 -0.40 4.29
CA VAL A 33 5.69 -1.71 3.69
C VAL A 33 4.51 -2.60 4.07
N GLU A 34 3.85 -3.18 3.06
CA GLU A 34 2.62 -3.96 3.21
C GLU A 34 2.59 -5.11 2.22
N GLN A 35 2.03 -6.25 2.64
CA GLN A 35 1.73 -7.37 1.73
C GLN A 35 0.42 -7.14 0.99
N ASN A 36 -0.52 -6.38 1.58
CA ASN A 36 -1.75 -6.02 0.91
C ASN A 36 -1.53 -4.81 0.00
N THR A 37 -1.19 -5.09 -1.25
CA THR A 37 -0.88 -4.08 -2.27
C THR A 37 -2.05 -3.13 -2.52
N ASN A 38 -3.29 -3.60 -2.43
CA ASN A 38 -4.48 -2.77 -2.67
C ASN A 38 -4.57 -1.62 -1.67
N TYR A 39 -4.55 -1.94 -0.37
CA TYR A 39 -4.64 -0.93 0.68
C TYR A 39 -3.43 0.00 0.70
N ALA A 40 -2.23 -0.53 0.44
CA ALA A 40 -1.02 0.27 0.37
C ALA A 40 -1.10 1.33 -0.75
N LEU A 41 -1.61 0.95 -1.93
CA LEU A 41 -1.74 1.86 -3.06
C LEU A 41 -2.88 2.89 -2.89
N GLU A 42 -3.97 2.55 -2.19
CA GLU A 42 -5.03 3.52 -1.87
C GLU A 42 -4.53 4.66 -0.97
N LEU A 43 -3.65 4.35 -0.02
CA LEU A 43 -3.09 5.34 0.90
C LEU A 43 -1.89 6.10 0.30
N ALA A 44 -1.07 5.43 -0.51
CA ALA A 44 0.19 5.97 -0.99
C ALA A 44 0.01 7.09 -2.03
N GLY A 45 1.00 8.00 -2.10
CA GLY A 45 1.15 8.89 -3.25
C GLY A 45 1.98 8.22 -4.35
N ARG A 46 3.11 7.61 -3.96
CA ARG A 46 4.02 6.87 -4.84
C ARG A 46 4.20 5.46 -4.30
N GLY A 47 4.25 4.47 -5.19
CA GLY A 47 4.45 3.06 -4.83
C GLY A 47 5.69 2.45 -5.48
N TYR A 48 6.17 1.38 -4.87
CA TYR A 48 7.23 0.51 -5.39
C TYR A 48 6.81 -0.93 -5.15
N VAL A 49 6.89 -1.78 -6.17
CA VAL A 49 6.60 -3.20 -6.07
C VAL A 49 7.89 -3.98 -6.21
N MET A 50 8.14 -4.83 -5.21
CA MET A 50 9.35 -5.64 -5.12
C MET A 50 9.01 -7.11 -5.31
N GLU A 51 9.72 -7.76 -6.23
CA GLU A 51 9.66 -9.20 -6.46
C GLU A 51 11.09 -9.76 -6.42
N ASN A 52 11.32 -10.82 -5.62
CA ASN A 52 12.61 -11.50 -5.52
C ASN A 52 13.80 -10.54 -5.26
N GLY A 53 13.58 -9.52 -4.43
CA GLY A 53 14.57 -8.51 -4.08
C GLY A 53 14.85 -7.45 -5.15
N ARG A 54 14.00 -7.33 -6.17
CA ARG A 54 14.13 -6.32 -7.24
C ARG A 54 12.85 -5.51 -7.38
N ILE A 55 13.00 -4.20 -7.62
CA ILE A 55 11.86 -3.35 -7.96
C ILE A 55 11.45 -3.67 -9.40
N VAL A 56 10.23 -4.14 -9.57
CA VAL A 56 9.66 -4.49 -10.89
C VAL A 56 8.72 -3.42 -11.41
N LEU A 57 8.10 -2.64 -10.52
CA LEU A 57 7.24 -1.51 -10.85
C LEU A 57 7.45 -0.38 -9.84
N GLU A 58 7.41 0.85 -10.33
CA GLU A 58 7.44 2.07 -9.52
C GLU A 58 6.67 3.18 -10.23
N GLY A 59 6.08 4.11 -9.47
CA GLY A 59 5.30 5.19 -10.05
C GLY A 59 4.30 5.79 -9.08
N GLU A 60 3.44 6.68 -9.59
CA GLU A 60 2.28 7.19 -8.84
C GLU A 60 1.37 6.01 -8.47
N ALA A 61 0.87 6.02 -7.23
CA ALA A 61 0.09 4.89 -6.72
C ALA A 61 -1.18 4.63 -7.56
N SER A 62 -1.79 5.68 -8.11
CA SER A 62 -2.93 5.58 -9.03
C SER A 62 -2.59 4.89 -10.35
N GLU A 63 -1.41 5.14 -10.90
CA GLU A 63 -0.94 4.49 -12.13
C GLU A 63 -0.66 3.01 -11.86
N LEU A 64 -0.01 2.72 -10.74
CA LEU A 64 0.28 1.35 -10.31
C LEU A 64 -1.01 0.55 -10.06
N ALA A 65 -2.00 1.12 -9.38
CA ALA A 65 -3.29 0.47 -9.15
C ALA A 65 -4.03 0.14 -10.47
N SER A 66 -3.82 0.93 -11.51
CA SER A 66 -4.39 0.70 -12.85
C SER A 66 -3.62 -0.31 -13.70
N SER A 67 -2.41 -0.70 -13.28
CA SER A 67 -1.52 -1.61 -14.01
C SER A 67 -2.11 -3.02 -14.12
N GLU A 68 -2.13 -3.57 -15.34
CA GLU A 68 -2.56 -4.95 -15.59
C GLU A 68 -1.70 -5.99 -14.85
N HIS A 69 -0.42 -5.69 -14.60
CA HIS A 69 0.45 -6.55 -13.78
C HIS A 69 -0.04 -6.58 -12.33
N ILE A 70 -0.36 -5.41 -11.75
CA ILE A 70 -0.84 -5.31 -10.37
C ILE A 70 -2.20 -6.00 -10.24
N LYS A 71 -3.14 -5.71 -11.14
CA LYS A 71 -4.48 -6.32 -11.13
C LYS A 71 -4.42 -7.84 -11.15
N LYS A 72 -3.64 -8.40 -12.08
CA LYS A 72 -3.54 -9.84 -12.29
C LYS A 72 -2.86 -10.58 -11.15
N TYR A 73 -1.77 -10.02 -10.61
CA TYR A 73 -0.92 -10.73 -9.65
C TYR A 73 -1.22 -10.40 -8.18
N TYR A 74 -1.80 -9.23 -7.91
CA TYR A 74 -1.96 -8.72 -6.54
C TYR A 74 -3.41 -8.36 -6.17
N LEU A 75 -4.27 -8.03 -7.14
CA LEU A 75 -5.67 -7.67 -6.87
C LEU A 75 -6.67 -8.79 -7.21
N GLY A 76 -6.23 -9.84 -7.90
CA GLY A 76 -7.08 -10.97 -8.30
C GLY A 76 -8.15 -10.60 -9.34
N LEU A 77 -7.89 -9.56 -10.15
CA LEU A 77 -8.76 -9.04 -11.21
C LEU A 77 -8.25 -9.45 -12.60
#